data_AF-A0A919XPK4-F1
#
_entry.id   AF-A0A919XPK4-F1
#
_cell.length_a   1.000
_cell.length_b   1.000
_cell.length_c   1.000
_cell.angle_alpha   90.00
_cell.angle_beta   90.00
_cell.angle_gamma   90.00
#
_symmetry.space_group_name_H-M   'P 1'
#
loop_
_entity.id
_entity.type
_entity.pdbx_description
1 polymer ?
#
loop_
_entity_poly.entity_id
_entity_poly.type
_entity_poly.pdbx_seq_one_letter_code
_entity_poly.pdbx_strand_id
1 'polypeptide(L)'
;MSQPVKASARFRKICNEFSTILGGTEHSITKGPVCFVTRNRKIRASVLGRRSTSPLIRYQLFSFESLDSSGRALCLGETALFQNQVNQLLTNLRKNGIKVTAVHNHWLFEEPRLMYIHWESIDNPIAFAKKVKRSIAFLG
;
A
#
# COMPACT_ATOMS: atom_id res chain seq x y z
N MET A 1 29.33 -2.25 1.76
CA MET A 1 28.51 -1.36 0.92
C MET A 1 27.63 -2.23 0.03
N SER A 2 26.31 -2.18 0.17
CA SER A 2 25.39 -2.99 -0.63
C SER A 2 25.47 -2.59 -2.11
N GLN A 3 25.65 -3.54 -3.02
CA GLN A 3 25.69 -3.26 -4.45
C GLN A 3 24.40 -2.56 -4.92
N PRO A 4 24.49 -1.58 -5.84
CA PRO A 4 23.31 -0.90 -6.37
C PRO A 4 22.39 -1.93 -7.03
N VAL A 5 21.11 -1.91 -6.63
CA VAL A 5 20.09 -2.79 -7.19
C VAL A 5 19.99 -2.59 -8.70
N LYS A 6 20.15 -3.66 -9.48
CA LYS A 6 19.98 -3.65 -10.94
C LYS A 6 18.49 -3.59 -11.27
N ALA A 7 18.02 -2.41 -11.67
CA ALA A 7 16.69 -2.18 -12.21
C ALA A 7 16.79 -1.30 -13.47
N SER A 8 16.00 -1.61 -14.50
CA SER A 8 16.00 -0.87 -15.76
C SER A 8 15.55 0.58 -15.56
N ALA A 9 15.97 1.48 -16.45
CA ALA A 9 15.54 2.88 -16.43
C ALA A 9 14.01 3.01 -16.51
N ARG A 10 13.35 2.16 -17.33
CA ARG A 10 11.90 2.06 -17.42
C ARG A 10 11.27 1.69 -16.07
N PHE A 11 11.78 0.67 -15.39
CA PHE A 11 11.25 0.24 -14.09
C PHE A 11 11.38 1.36 -13.05
N ARG A 12 12.53 2.05 -13.00
CA ARG A 12 12.76 3.19 -12.10
C ARG A 12 11.78 4.33 -12.37
N LYS A 13 11.56 4.67 -13.65
CA LYS A 13 10.59 5.71 -14.05
C LYS A 13 9.18 5.36 -13.57
N ILE A 14 8.73 4.12 -13.80
CA ILE A 14 7.41 3.65 -13.34
C ILE A 14 7.34 3.69 -11.81
N CYS A 15 8.39 3.26 -11.10
CA CYS A 15 8.40 3.28 -9.63
C CYS A 15 8.27 4.69 -9.06
N ASN A 16 8.96 5.66 -9.66
CA ASN A 16 8.84 7.07 -9.25
C ASN A 16 7.41 7.59 -9.47
N GLU A 17 6.82 7.35 -10.64
CA GLU A 17 5.45 7.80 -10.94
C GLU A 17 4.40 7.10 -10.06
N PHE A 18 4.58 5.80 -9.83
CA PHE A 18 3.77 4.99 -8.91
C PHE A 18 3.77 5.60 -7.50
N SER A 19 4.96 5.93 -6.98
CA SER A 19 5.13 6.60 -5.69
C SER A 19 4.42 7.97 -5.66
N THR A 20 4.61 8.79 -6.69
CA THR A 20 3.96 10.12 -6.79
C THR A 20 2.44 10.02 -6.77
N ILE A 21 1.84 9.10 -7.53
CA ILE A 21 0.37 8.95 -7.61
C ILE A 21 -0.22 8.54 -6.26
N LEU A 22 0.44 7.60 -5.58
CA LEU A 22 -0.02 7.13 -4.28
C LEU A 22 0.14 8.21 -3.21
N GLY A 23 1.02 9.19 -3.42
CA GLY A 23 1.43 10.16 -2.42
C GLY A 23 2.39 9.52 -1.42
N GLY A 24 3.32 8.72 -1.94
CA GLY A 24 4.37 8.08 -1.16
C GLY A 24 5.26 9.12 -0.48
N THR A 25 5.56 8.88 0.79
CA THR A 25 6.53 9.66 1.56
C THR A 25 7.94 9.15 1.34
N GLU A 26 8.09 7.84 1.12
CA GLU A 26 9.35 7.18 0.80
C GLU A 26 9.08 6.05 -0.20
N HIS A 27 10.06 5.77 -1.05
CA HIS A 27 10.05 4.58 -1.89
C HIS A 27 11.46 4.07 -2.15
N SER A 28 11.57 2.78 -2.41
CA SER A 28 12.83 2.11 -2.72
C SER A 28 12.62 1.03 -3.77
N ILE A 29 13.72 0.61 -4.41
CA ILE A 29 13.73 -0.55 -5.29
C ILE A 29 14.67 -1.58 -4.70
N THR A 30 14.14 -2.75 -4.35
CA THR A 30 14.91 -3.87 -3.78
C THR A 30 15.27 -4.91 -4.85
N LYS A 31 16.09 -5.91 -4.50
CA LYS A 31 16.50 -7.00 -5.41
C LYS A 31 15.24 -7.78 -5.86
N GLY A 32 15.06 -7.98 -7.17
CA GLY A 32 13.85 -8.61 -7.70
C GLY A 32 13.51 -8.24 -9.14
N PRO A 33 13.52 -6.97 -9.55
CA PRO A 33 13.34 -5.75 -8.76
C PRO A 33 11.91 -5.61 -8.22
N VAL A 34 11.78 -5.10 -6.99
CA VAL A 34 10.48 -4.73 -6.38
C VAL A 34 10.48 -3.24 -6.13
N CYS A 35 9.48 -2.52 -6.66
CA CYS A 35 9.23 -1.15 -6.23
C CYS A 35 8.38 -1.19 -4.97
N PHE A 36 8.87 -0.63 -3.87
CA PHE A 36 8.16 -0.57 -2.60
C PHE A 36 7.95 0.89 -2.19
N VAL A 37 6.70 1.26 -1.94
CA VAL A 37 6.28 2.62 -1.59
C VAL A 37 5.59 2.61 -0.24
N THR A 38 5.97 3.55 0.62
CA THR A 38 5.27 3.81 1.87
C THR A 38 4.58 5.17 1.80
N ARG A 39 3.37 5.24 2.35
CA ARG A 39 2.65 6.49 2.58
C ARG A 39 2.30 6.60 4.06
N ASN A 40 2.84 7.62 4.72
CA ASN A 40 2.53 7.88 6.11
C ASN A 40 1.14 8.51 6.28
N ARG A 41 0.28 7.92 7.11
CA ARG A 41 -1.00 8.47 7.52
C ARG A 41 -0.99 8.90 8.98
N LYS A 42 -1.85 9.86 9.30
CA LYS A 42 -2.14 10.24 10.69
C LYS A 42 -3.26 9.34 11.22
N ILE A 43 -2.90 8.21 11.82
CA ILE A 43 -3.82 7.36 12.56
C ILE A 43 -3.66 7.65 14.05
N ARG A 44 -4.78 7.87 14.75
CA ARG A 44 -4.81 8.10 16.20
C ARG A 44 -5.32 6.83 16.86
N ALA A 45 -4.40 5.97 17.27
CA ALA A 45 -4.69 4.76 18.01
C ALA A 45 -3.67 4.58 19.15
N SER A 46 -4.09 3.86 20.17
CA SER A 46 -3.29 3.53 21.34
C SER A 46 -3.13 2.01 21.46
N VAL A 47 -1.93 1.57 21.83
CA VAL A 47 -1.61 0.17 22.13
C VAL A 47 -1.12 0.13 23.57
N LEU A 48 -1.69 -0.75 24.40
CA LEU A 48 -1.42 -0.80 25.84
C LEU A 48 -1.56 0.59 26.51
N GLY A 49 -2.60 1.33 26.13
CA GLY A 49 -2.87 2.69 26.64
C GLY A 49 -1.91 3.79 26.14
N ARG A 50 -0.91 3.47 25.32
CA ARG A 50 0.05 4.45 24.80
C ARG A 50 -0.25 4.79 23.35
N ARG A 51 -0.37 6.10 23.06
CA ARG A 51 -0.56 6.59 21.69
C ARG A 51 0.60 6.17 20.80
N SER A 52 0.30 5.52 19.68
CA SER A 52 1.31 5.04 18.75
C SER A 52 1.56 6.00 17.60
N THR A 53 2.83 6.20 17.27
CA THR A 53 3.30 6.83 16.03
C THR A 53 4.06 5.85 15.13
N SER A 54 4.02 4.55 15.48
CA SER A 54 4.78 3.51 14.79
C SER A 54 4.40 3.40 13.31
N PRO A 55 5.39 3.24 12.41
CA PRO A 55 5.17 2.88 11.01
C PRO A 55 4.26 1.66 10.84
N LEU A 56 4.32 0.70 11.77
CA LEU A 56 3.52 -0.53 11.72
C LEU A 56 2.00 -0.27 11.77
N ILE A 57 1.57 0.89 12.28
CA ILE A 57 0.17 1.31 12.30
C ILE A 57 -0.09 2.38 11.26
N ARG A 58 0.86 3.30 11.05
CA ARG A 58 0.62 4.53 10.28
C ARG A 58 0.87 4.39 8.79
N TYR A 59 1.65 3.42 8.35
CA TYR A 59 2.03 3.32 6.96
C TYR A 59 0.96 2.59 6.16
N GLN A 60 0.69 3.11 4.97
CA GLN A 60 0.15 2.34 3.87
C GLN A 60 1.32 1.85 3.04
N LEU A 61 1.27 0.59 2.65
CA LEU A 61 2.34 -0.05 1.91
C LEU A 61 1.80 -0.42 0.54
N PHE A 62 2.59 -0.16 -0.49
CA PHE A 62 2.25 -0.53 -1.85
C PHE A 62 3.48 -1.06 -2.55
N SER A 63 3.30 -2.04 -3.43
CA SER A 63 4.40 -2.50 -4.25
C SER A 63 3.94 -2.91 -5.64
N PHE A 64 4.92 -2.95 -6.55
CA PHE A 64 4.80 -3.77 -7.73
C PHE A 64 6.13 -4.47 -8.06
N GLU A 65 6.02 -5.63 -8.69
CA GLU A 65 7.14 -6.45 -9.13
C GLU A 65 6.74 -7.35 -10.31
N SER A 66 7.71 -8.11 -10.85
CA SER A 66 7.46 -9.03 -11.97
C SER A 66 6.81 -8.34 -13.18
N LEU A 67 7.34 -7.16 -13.55
CA LEU A 67 6.86 -6.38 -14.69
C LEU A 67 7.14 -7.14 -16.01
N ASP A 68 6.08 -7.51 -16.71
CA ASP A 68 6.15 -8.25 -17.97
C ASP A 68 6.33 -7.32 -19.20
N SER A 69 6.47 -7.93 -20.38
CA SER A 69 6.64 -7.22 -21.65
C SER A 69 5.41 -6.40 -22.05
N SER A 70 4.21 -6.81 -21.61
CA SER A 70 2.95 -6.07 -21.82
C SER A 70 2.81 -4.86 -20.89
N GLY A 71 3.73 -4.70 -19.92
CA GLY A 71 3.73 -3.62 -18.95
C GLY A 71 2.77 -3.85 -17.79
N ARG A 72 2.37 -5.11 -17.54
CA ARG A 72 1.61 -5.52 -16.34
C ARG A 72 2.56 -6.12 -15.31
N ALA A 73 2.18 -6.02 -14.05
CA ALA A 73 2.99 -6.42 -12.91
C ALA A 73 2.09 -7.01 -11.82
N LEU A 74 2.68 -7.81 -10.94
CA LEU A 74 2.06 -8.13 -9.66
C LEU A 74 2.08 -6.86 -8.81
N CYS A 75 0.89 -6.39 -8.41
CA CYS A 75 0.70 -5.17 -7.62
C CYS A 75 0.00 -5.51 -6.31
N LEU A 76 0.57 -5.05 -5.19
CA LEU A 76 0.08 -5.34 -3.84
C LEU A 76 -0.16 -4.04 -3.08
N GLY A 77 -1.09 -4.08 -2.12
CA GLY A 77 -1.25 -3.02 -1.15
C GLY A 77 -1.80 -3.48 0.19
N GLU A 78 -1.41 -2.75 1.22
CA GLU A 78 -1.81 -2.97 2.60
C GLU A 78 -2.06 -1.62 3.29
N THR A 79 -3.07 -1.58 4.16
CA THR A 79 -3.23 -0.47 5.10
C THR A 79 -3.90 -0.91 6.39
N ALA A 80 -3.46 -0.32 7.50
CA ALA A 80 -4.26 -0.24 8.71
C ALA A 80 -5.42 0.75 8.51
N LEU A 81 -6.56 0.53 9.17
CA LEU A 81 -7.69 1.46 9.25
C LEU A 81 -8.55 1.16 10.47
N PHE A 82 -9.47 2.06 10.81
CA PHE A 82 -10.42 1.79 11.89
C PHE A 82 -11.47 0.76 11.45
N GLN A 83 -11.97 -0.05 12.39
CA GLN A 83 -12.94 -1.11 12.09
C GLN A 83 -14.18 -0.59 11.33
N ASN A 84 -14.70 0.58 11.68
CA ASN A 84 -15.83 1.21 11.00
C ASN A 84 -15.55 1.66 9.56
N GLN A 85 -14.28 1.71 9.13
CA GLN A 85 -13.86 2.09 7.78
C GLN A 85 -13.69 0.88 6.84
N VAL A 86 -13.73 -0.36 7.36
CA VAL A 86 -13.47 -1.60 6.61
C VAL A 86 -14.39 -1.71 5.39
N ASN A 87 -15.71 -1.68 5.60
CA ASN A 87 -16.67 -1.91 4.52
C ASN A 87 -16.59 -0.86 3.40
N GLN A 88 -16.25 0.39 3.74
CA GLN A 88 -16.06 1.44 2.75
C GLN A 88 -14.83 1.16 1.87
N LEU A 89 -13.70 0.77 2.46
CA LEU A 89 -12.50 0.43 1.67
C LEU A 89 -12.74 -0.82 0.81
N LEU A 90 -13.36 -1.87 1.36
CA LEU A 90 -13.71 -3.08 0.61
C LEU A 90 -14.57 -2.76 -0.61
N THR A 91 -15.60 -1.93 -0.42
CA THR A 91 -16.50 -1.51 -1.50
C THR A 91 -15.75 -0.72 -2.57
N ASN A 92 -14.91 0.24 -2.17
CA ASN A 92 -14.16 1.06 -3.10
C ASN A 92 -13.16 0.25 -3.95
N LEU A 93 -12.41 -0.66 -3.32
CA LEU A 93 -11.46 -1.52 -4.02
C LEU A 93 -12.17 -2.43 -5.04
N ARG A 94 -13.25 -3.09 -4.62
CA ARG A 94 -14.05 -3.97 -5.50
C ARG A 94 -14.67 -3.22 -6.68
N LYS A 95 -15.21 -2.00 -6.44
CA LYS A 95 -15.74 -1.14 -7.52
C LYS A 95 -14.68 -0.73 -8.54
N ASN A 96 -13.41 -0.67 -8.13
CA ASN A 96 -12.29 -0.42 -9.04
C ASN A 96 -11.68 -1.72 -9.61
N GLY A 97 -12.34 -2.89 -9.42
CA GLY A 97 -11.85 -4.17 -9.93
C GLY A 97 -10.56 -4.66 -9.26
N ILE A 98 -10.30 -4.23 -8.02
CA ILE A 98 -9.16 -4.71 -7.22
C ILE A 98 -9.64 -5.82 -6.29
N LYS A 99 -8.91 -6.94 -6.28
CA LYS A 99 -9.21 -8.10 -5.44
C LYS A 99 -8.72 -7.85 -4.02
N VAL A 100 -9.63 -7.93 -3.05
CA VAL A 100 -9.27 -7.95 -1.62
C VAL A 100 -9.03 -9.40 -1.20
N THR A 101 -7.93 -9.65 -0.50
CA THR A 101 -7.48 -11.01 -0.14
C THR A 101 -7.50 -11.28 1.36
N ALA A 102 -7.30 -10.27 2.21
CA ALA A 102 -7.36 -10.44 3.65
C ALA A 102 -7.96 -9.24 4.37
N VAL A 103 -8.65 -9.52 5.47
CA VAL A 103 -9.09 -8.55 6.48
C VAL A 103 -8.79 -9.17 7.85
N HIS A 104 -7.95 -8.53 8.66
CA HIS A 104 -7.54 -9.05 9.97
C HIS A 104 -7.10 -7.93 10.91
N ASN A 105 -6.69 -8.25 12.13
CA ASN A 105 -6.08 -7.32 13.08
C ASN A 105 -4.69 -7.79 13.48
N HIS A 106 -3.82 -6.86 13.87
CA HIS A 106 -2.45 -7.15 14.34
C HIS A 106 -2.32 -7.02 15.87
N TRP A 107 -3.05 -6.09 16.49
CA TRP A 107 -3.03 -5.87 17.94
C TRP A 107 -4.31 -6.43 18.59
N LEU A 108 -4.19 -6.72 19.88
CA LEU A 108 -5.32 -7.00 20.76
C LEU A 108 -5.52 -5.79 21.69
N PHE A 109 -6.78 -5.45 21.95
CA PHE A 109 -7.18 -4.39 22.89
C PHE A 109 -6.62 -2.99 22.59
N GLU A 110 -6.22 -2.74 21.35
CA GLU A 110 -5.92 -1.41 20.86
C GLU A 110 -7.20 -0.57 20.74
N GLU A 111 -7.06 0.74 20.95
CA GLU A 111 -8.19 1.68 20.94
C GLU A 111 -7.86 2.92 20.08
N PRO A 112 -8.69 3.28 19.09
CA PRO A 112 -9.82 2.51 18.55
C PRO A 112 -9.40 1.22 17.85
N ARG A 113 -10.34 0.27 17.72
CA ARG A 113 -10.10 -1.02 17.03
C ARG A 113 -9.48 -0.80 15.65
N LEU A 114 -8.29 -1.37 15.45
CA LEU A 114 -7.57 -1.34 14.19
C LEU A 114 -7.78 -2.64 13.41
N MET A 115 -8.01 -2.48 12.12
CA MET A 115 -8.06 -3.57 11.15
C MET A 115 -6.99 -3.33 10.07
N TYR A 116 -6.65 -4.38 9.35
CA TYR A 116 -5.69 -4.41 8.26
C TYR A 116 -6.36 -5.04 7.07
N ILE A 117 -6.21 -4.43 5.91
CA ILE A 117 -6.75 -4.95 4.65
C ILE A 117 -5.61 -5.11 3.67
N HIS A 118 -5.60 -6.26 2.99
CA HIS A 118 -4.64 -6.61 1.94
C HIS A 118 -5.38 -6.76 0.61
N TRP A 119 -4.78 -6.28 -0.46
CA TRP A 119 -5.33 -6.40 -1.80
C TRP A 119 -4.25 -6.61 -2.86
N GLU A 120 -4.65 -7.23 -3.96
CA GLU A 120 -3.75 -7.62 -5.05
C GLU A 120 -4.39 -7.38 -6.43
N SER A 121 -3.53 -7.24 -7.44
CA SER A 121 -3.94 -7.22 -8.85
C SER A 121 -2.74 -7.57 -9.74
N ILE A 122 -2.99 -8.25 -10.86
CA ILE A 122 -2.08 -8.21 -12.01
C ILE A 122 -2.51 -7.05 -12.89
N ASP A 123 -1.72 -5.98 -12.98
CA ASP A 123 -2.14 -4.75 -13.66
C ASP A 123 -0.95 -3.90 -14.13
N ASN A 124 -1.21 -2.92 -14.99
CA ASN A 124 -0.26 -1.83 -15.18
C ASN A 124 -0.07 -1.08 -13.85
N PRO A 125 1.17 -0.91 -13.35
CA PRO A 125 1.40 -0.29 -12.04
C PRO A 125 0.78 1.11 -11.90
N ILE A 126 0.81 1.92 -12.95
CA ILE A 126 0.27 3.29 -12.93
C ILE A 126 -1.27 3.26 -12.86
N ALA A 127 -1.90 2.33 -13.58
CA ALA A 127 -3.36 2.13 -13.49
C ALA A 127 -3.77 1.64 -12.09
N PHE A 128 -3.03 0.67 -11.53
CA PHE A 128 -3.22 0.20 -10.16
C PHE A 128 -3.11 1.35 -9.16
N ALA A 129 -2.03 2.13 -9.22
CA ALA A 129 -1.81 3.27 -8.33
C ALA A 129 -2.96 4.27 -8.35
N LYS A 130 -3.48 4.61 -9.53
CA LYS A 130 -4.64 5.52 -9.67
C LYS A 130 -5.91 4.95 -9.06
N LYS A 131 -6.20 3.66 -9.30
CA LYS A 131 -7.35 2.95 -8.72
C LYS A 131 -7.28 2.88 -7.20
N VAL A 132 -6.11 2.54 -6.68
CA VAL A 132 -5.84 2.48 -5.23
C VAL A 132 -5.96 3.87 -4.62
N LYS A 133 -5.34 4.90 -5.22
CA LYS A 133 -5.40 6.27 -4.72
C LYS A 133 -6.83 6.78 -4.55
N ARG A 134 -7.71 6.51 -5.54
CA ARG A 134 -9.15 6.82 -5.40
C ARG A 134 -9.82 6.01 -4.29
N SER A 135 -9.48 4.73 -4.17
CA SER A 135 -10.11 3.83 -3.18
C SER A 135 -9.79 4.21 -1.73
N ILE A 136 -8.58 4.72 -1.49
CA ILE A 136 -8.09 5.12 -0.16
C ILE A 136 -8.25 6.62 0.13
N ALA A 137 -8.83 7.42 -0.78
CA ALA A 137 -8.86 8.88 -0.64
C ALA A 137 -9.55 9.37 0.65
N PHE A 138 -10.55 8.62 1.13
CA PHE A 138 -11.27 8.92 2.37
C PHE A 138 -10.47 8.67 3.65
N LEU A 139 -9.31 8.01 3.55
CA LEU A 139 -8.48 7.61 4.68
C LEU A 139 -7.48 8.71 5.12
N GLY A 140 -7.56 9.90 4.51
CA GLY A 140 -6.55 10.95 4.58
C GLY A 140 -5.32 10.62 3.75
#